data_AF-A0A838D501-F1
#
_entry.id   AF-A0A838D501-F1
#
_cell.length_a   1.000
_cell.length_b   1.000
_cell.length_c   1.000
_cell.angle_alpha   90.00
_cell.angle_beta   90.00
_cell.angle_gamma   90.00
#
_symmetry.space_group_name_H-M   'P 1'
#
loop_
_entity.id
_entity.type
_entity.pdbx_description
1 polymer ?
#
loop_
_entity_poly.entity_id
_entity_poly.type
_entity_poly.pdbx_seq_one_letter_code
_entity_poly.pdbx_strand_id
1 'polypeptide(L)'
;MNIIYELNPPKILNSYRIDIALLNQELLKFLNRARIISNFTKYIHITDSVLGIPRFSSIHATQMIMNNLTKLDLNISCSVRTRDRNMNSIIQMVTDAVMLKISGLLFIQGDKPAFEESEKAPSLSNPTDVVKLLTSIGFDKLIDLDLSIPNKISNQKVFQKKVNSKPHKFITQSINSIQEIRDLKDLIKPNNIQLIPCIMVPSVKNERAAAMIGLDWSEYQDNFLGFLKEVYQETDYILITSPNSFDEGIEVLKKIV
;
A
#
# COMPACT_ATOMS: atom_id res chain seq x y z
N MET A 1 -10.26 11.11 12.02
CA MET A 1 -8.89 10.85 11.51
C MET A 1 -9.00 10.32 10.08
N ASN A 2 -8.10 10.69 9.18
CA ASN A 2 -8.07 10.16 7.82
C ASN A 2 -7.29 8.84 7.81
N ILE A 3 -8.03 7.74 7.96
CA ILE A 3 -7.45 6.39 7.99
C ILE A 3 -7.60 5.75 6.63
N ILE A 4 -6.48 5.38 6.02
CA ILE A 4 -6.43 4.54 4.82
C ILE A 4 -6.32 3.10 5.30
N TYR A 5 -7.24 2.23 4.91
CA TYR A 5 -7.16 0.81 5.24
C TYR A 5 -6.55 0.02 4.08
N GLU A 6 -5.49 -0.73 4.36
CA GLU A 6 -4.84 -1.61 3.40
C GLU A 6 -5.63 -2.92 3.23
N LEU A 7 -6.00 -3.24 1.99
CA LEU A 7 -6.74 -4.44 1.63
C LEU A 7 -5.98 -5.25 0.57
N ASN A 8 -5.83 -6.54 0.82
CA ASN A 8 -5.12 -7.46 -0.05
C ASN A 8 -6.08 -8.19 -1.01
N PRO A 9 -5.91 -8.09 -2.34
CA PRO A 9 -6.66 -8.92 -3.29
C PRO A 9 -6.43 -10.42 -3.06
N PRO A 10 -7.37 -11.30 -3.44
CA PRO A 10 -7.20 -12.74 -3.26
C PRO A 10 -6.03 -13.30 -4.06
N LYS A 11 -5.44 -14.39 -3.56
CA LYS A 11 -4.41 -15.15 -4.29
C LYS A 11 -5.04 -15.79 -5.52
N ILE A 12 -4.32 -15.78 -6.65
CA ILE A 12 -4.77 -16.44 -7.89
C ILE A 12 -4.49 -17.94 -7.81
N LEU A 13 -3.32 -18.30 -7.28
CA LEU A 13 -2.85 -19.67 -7.23
C LEU A 13 -3.12 -20.30 -5.87
N ASN A 14 -3.74 -21.48 -5.89
CA ASN A 14 -3.83 -22.38 -4.75
C ASN A 14 -2.99 -23.62 -5.07
N SER A 15 -1.98 -23.91 -4.25
CA SER A 15 -1.07 -25.05 -4.46
C SER A 15 -0.53 -25.12 -5.89
N TYR A 16 -0.04 -23.99 -6.41
CA TYR A 16 0.54 -23.84 -7.76
C TYR A 16 -0.43 -24.01 -8.93
N ARG A 17 -1.75 -24.12 -8.68
CA ARG A 17 -2.78 -24.24 -9.73
C ARG A 17 -3.83 -23.14 -9.61
N ILE A 18 -4.42 -22.79 -10.74
CA ILE A 18 -5.58 -21.91 -10.78
C ILE A 18 -6.85 -22.72 -10.49
N ASP A 19 -7.70 -22.18 -9.62
CA ASP A 19 -9.05 -22.67 -9.38
C ASP A 19 -9.99 -21.46 -9.47
N ILE A 20 -10.70 -21.37 -10.59
CA ILE A 20 -11.59 -20.23 -10.87
C ILE A 20 -12.77 -20.20 -9.91
N ALA A 21 -13.30 -21.37 -9.49
CA ALA A 21 -14.41 -21.42 -8.57
C ALA A 21 -14.00 -20.89 -7.18
N LEU A 22 -12.83 -21.32 -6.69
CA LEU A 22 -12.25 -20.81 -5.45
C LEU A 22 -11.91 -19.32 -5.55
N LEU A 23 -11.29 -18.88 -6.65
CA LEU A 23 -10.97 -17.47 -6.85
C LEU A 23 -12.23 -16.59 -6.80
N ASN A 24 -13.31 -17.01 -7.45
CA ASN A 24 -14.60 -16.30 -7.41
C ASN A 24 -15.15 -16.22 -5.98
N GLN A 25 -15.08 -17.29 -5.19
CA GLN A 25 -15.49 -17.27 -3.78
C GLN A 25 -14.64 -16.30 -2.95
N GLU A 26 -13.33 -16.28 -3.16
CA GLU A 26 -12.43 -15.36 -2.45
C GLU A 26 -12.63 -13.90 -2.90
N LEU A 27 -12.99 -13.65 -4.15
CA LEU A 27 -13.40 -12.33 -4.66
C LEU A 27 -14.68 -11.83 -3.97
N LEU A 28 -15.68 -12.69 -3.76
CA LEU A 28 -16.89 -12.33 -3.00
C LEU A 28 -16.55 -11.96 -1.55
N LYS A 29 -15.65 -12.71 -0.89
CA LYS A 29 -15.15 -12.36 0.45
C LYS A 29 -14.41 -11.03 0.45
N PHE A 30 -13.56 -10.79 -0.54
CA PHE A 30 -12.83 -9.53 -0.71
C PHE A 30 -13.78 -8.33 -0.87
N LEU A 31 -14.81 -8.45 -1.73
CA LEU A 31 -15.81 -7.40 -1.92
C LEU A 31 -16.61 -7.14 -0.64
N ASN A 32 -16.97 -8.19 0.10
CA ASN A 32 -17.63 -8.02 1.39
C ASN A 32 -16.73 -7.30 2.41
N ARG A 33 -15.43 -7.61 2.44
CA ARG A 33 -14.46 -6.89 3.29
C ARG A 33 -14.36 -5.41 2.92
N ALA A 34 -14.25 -5.10 1.62
CA ALA A 34 -14.25 -3.72 1.13
C ALA A 34 -15.53 -2.97 1.54
N ARG A 35 -16.70 -3.62 1.43
CA ARG A 35 -17.98 -3.08 1.90
C ARG A 35 -17.96 -2.76 3.41
N ILE A 36 -17.47 -3.68 4.24
CA ILE A 36 -17.38 -3.47 5.69
C ILE A 36 -16.45 -2.29 6.00
N ILE A 37 -15.27 -2.24 5.39
CA ILE A 37 -14.30 -1.13 5.56
C ILE A 37 -14.95 0.21 5.16
N SER A 38 -15.70 0.22 4.05
CA SER A 38 -16.34 1.43 3.51
C SER A 38 -17.33 2.09 4.47
N ASN A 39 -17.83 1.37 5.48
CA ASN A 39 -18.70 1.92 6.51
C ASN A 39 -17.94 2.76 7.53
N PHE A 40 -16.62 2.57 7.66
CA PHE A 40 -15.79 3.22 8.68
C PHE A 40 -14.76 4.19 8.11
N THR A 41 -14.31 3.98 6.87
CA THR A 41 -13.44 4.93 6.17
C THR A 41 -13.82 5.04 4.70
N LYS A 42 -13.58 6.22 4.14
CA LYS A 42 -13.68 6.46 2.70
C LYS A 42 -12.38 6.16 1.94
N TYR A 43 -11.29 5.85 2.64
CA TYR A 43 -9.98 5.62 2.03
C TYR A 43 -9.56 4.15 2.11
N ILE A 44 -9.36 3.52 0.95
CA ILE A 44 -8.91 2.13 0.84
C ILE A 44 -7.65 2.10 -0.03
N HIS A 45 -6.63 1.37 0.41
CA HIS A 45 -5.45 1.07 -0.41
C HIS A 45 -5.44 -0.40 -0.78
N ILE A 46 -5.36 -0.72 -2.08
CA ILE A 46 -5.33 -2.09 -2.56
C ILE A 46 -3.91 -2.49 -2.95
N THR A 47 -3.38 -3.52 -2.30
CA THR A 47 -2.00 -3.97 -2.55
C THR A 47 -1.87 -4.76 -3.86
N ASP A 48 -0.62 -4.93 -4.32
CA ASP A 48 -0.30 -5.69 -5.52
C ASP A 48 0.78 -6.74 -5.21
N SER A 49 0.36 -8.02 -5.25
CA SER A 49 1.26 -9.19 -5.20
C SER A 49 2.22 -9.25 -4.00
N VAL A 50 1.70 -8.96 -2.81
CA VAL A 50 2.42 -9.04 -1.51
C VAL A 50 3.11 -10.41 -1.33
N LEU A 51 4.37 -10.40 -0.86
CA LEU A 51 5.25 -11.57 -0.72
C LEU A 51 5.60 -12.27 -2.05
N GLY A 52 5.45 -11.57 -3.18
CA GLY A 52 5.70 -12.13 -4.51
C GLY A 52 4.71 -13.23 -4.90
N ILE A 53 3.57 -13.30 -4.20
CA ILE A 53 2.50 -14.24 -4.48
C ILE A 53 1.59 -13.62 -5.55
N PRO A 54 1.31 -14.32 -6.67
CA PRO A 54 0.36 -13.86 -7.66
C PRO A 54 -1.02 -13.66 -7.04
N ARG A 55 -1.45 -12.40 -7.03
CA ARG A 55 -2.77 -11.98 -6.54
C ARG A 55 -3.55 -11.34 -7.66
N PHE A 56 -4.86 -11.30 -7.49
CA PHE A 56 -5.74 -10.61 -8.41
C PHE A 56 -5.32 -9.14 -8.55
N SER A 57 -5.38 -8.60 -9.77
CA SER A 57 -4.92 -7.25 -10.08
C SER A 57 -5.59 -6.21 -9.18
N SER A 58 -4.80 -5.32 -8.55
CA SER A 58 -5.30 -4.23 -7.70
C SER A 58 -6.23 -3.28 -8.45
N ILE A 59 -5.89 -2.98 -9.72
CA ILE A 59 -6.69 -2.14 -10.61
C ILE A 59 -8.04 -2.78 -10.93
N HIS A 60 -8.05 -4.06 -11.31
CA HIS A 60 -9.31 -4.79 -11.56
C HIS A 60 -10.13 -4.99 -10.28
N ALA A 61 -9.47 -5.26 -9.15
CA ALA A 61 -10.14 -5.35 -7.85
C ALA A 61 -10.84 -4.02 -7.51
N THR A 62 -10.21 -2.88 -7.81
CA THR A 62 -10.82 -1.56 -7.65
C THR A 62 -12.05 -1.40 -8.53
N GLN A 63 -11.96 -1.76 -9.82
CA GLN A 63 -13.11 -1.73 -10.72
C GLN A 63 -14.28 -2.58 -10.18
N MET A 64 -14.00 -3.78 -9.66
CA MET A 64 -15.04 -4.62 -9.05
C MET A 64 -15.66 -3.96 -7.81
N ILE A 65 -14.85 -3.32 -6.95
CA ILE A 65 -15.36 -2.58 -5.80
C ILE A 65 -16.27 -1.44 -6.26
N MET A 66 -15.82 -0.62 -7.22
CA MET A 66 -16.59 0.52 -7.74
C MET A 66 -17.91 0.09 -8.40
N ASN A 67 -17.94 -1.07 -9.07
CA ASN A 67 -19.15 -1.59 -9.69
C ASN A 67 -20.14 -2.20 -8.68
N ASN A 68 -19.67 -2.68 -7.52
CA ASN A 68 -20.50 -3.38 -6.54
C ASN A 68 -20.87 -2.53 -5.31
N LEU A 69 -20.14 -1.44 -5.05
CA LEU A 69 -20.43 -0.51 -3.95
C LEU A 69 -21.06 0.76 -4.51
N THR A 70 -22.27 1.09 -4.04
CA THR A 70 -23.00 2.31 -4.45
C THR A 70 -22.48 3.59 -3.78
N LYS A 71 -21.30 3.55 -3.15
CA LYS A 71 -20.77 4.62 -2.31
C LYS A 71 -19.88 5.55 -3.14
N LEU A 72 -20.45 6.69 -3.55
CA LEU A 72 -19.86 7.63 -4.51
C LEU A 72 -18.62 8.38 -4.00
N ASP A 73 -18.34 8.37 -2.70
CA ASP A 73 -17.24 9.12 -2.07
C ASP A 73 -16.02 8.25 -1.71
N LEU A 74 -15.97 6.98 -2.16
CA LEU A 74 -14.83 6.11 -1.94
C LEU A 74 -13.59 6.55 -2.72
N ASN A 75 -12.50 6.77 -1.99
CA ASN A 75 -11.20 7.10 -2.51
C ASN A 75 -10.30 5.86 -2.43
N ILE A 76 -10.02 5.25 -3.59
CA ILE A 76 -9.27 4.00 -3.69
C ILE A 76 -7.94 4.27 -4.38
N SER A 77 -6.84 3.91 -3.71
CA SER A 77 -5.49 3.90 -4.28
C SER A 77 -4.98 2.48 -4.43
N CYS A 78 -3.98 2.26 -5.29
CA CYS A 78 -3.43 0.93 -5.54
C CYS A 78 -1.91 0.90 -5.44
N SER A 79 -1.35 -0.22 -5.00
CA SER A 79 0.07 -0.50 -5.23
C SER A 79 0.31 -0.95 -6.68
N VAL A 80 1.49 -0.62 -7.20
CA VAL A 80 2.03 -1.12 -8.48
C VAL A 80 3.43 -1.66 -8.24
N ARG A 81 3.58 -2.97 -8.38
CA ARG A 81 4.88 -3.64 -8.30
C ARG A 81 5.69 -3.48 -9.60
N THR A 82 6.96 -3.11 -9.51
CA THR A 82 7.79 -2.85 -10.71
C THR A 82 8.80 -3.95 -11.04
N ARG A 83 9.12 -4.87 -10.10
CA ARG A 83 10.17 -5.89 -10.30
C ARG A 83 9.99 -6.73 -11.56
N ASP A 84 8.77 -7.18 -11.84
CA ASP A 84 8.49 -8.12 -12.93
C ASP A 84 7.70 -7.46 -14.07
N ARG A 85 7.72 -6.13 -14.16
CA ARG A 85 7.03 -5.38 -15.22
C ARG A 85 7.98 -4.53 -16.02
N ASN A 86 7.82 -4.58 -17.34
CA ASN A 86 8.45 -3.60 -18.24
C ASN A 86 7.64 -2.30 -18.28
N MET A 87 8.22 -1.26 -18.88
CA MET A 87 7.60 0.05 -18.89
C MET A 87 6.28 0.12 -19.67
N ASN A 88 6.13 -0.64 -20.75
CA ASN A 88 4.87 -0.66 -21.51
C ASN A 88 3.73 -1.22 -20.67
N SER A 89 3.97 -2.31 -19.93
CA SER A 89 2.99 -2.87 -19.00
C SER A 89 2.64 -1.89 -17.88
N ILE A 90 3.63 -1.16 -17.35
CA ILE A 90 3.38 -0.13 -16.33
C ILE A 90 2.52 1.00 -16.89
N ILE A 91 2.86 1.55 -18.07
CA ILE A 91 2.10 2.63 -18.70
C ILE A 91 0.65 2.20 -18.94
N GLN A 92 0.42 0.99 -19.46
CA GLN A 92 -0.93 0.45 -19.63
C GLN A 92 -1.71 0.40 -18.32
N MET A 93 -1.11 -0.12 -17.24
CA MET A 93 -1.74 -0.16 -15.91
C MET A 93 -2.06 1.24 -15.36
N VAL A 94 -1.17 2.21 -15.56
CA VAL A 94 -1.41 3.60 -15.13
C VAL A 94 -2.54 4.23 -15.95
N THR A 95 -2.59 3.98 -17.26
CA THR A 95 -3.70 4.42 -18.10
C THR A 95 -5.03 3.82 -17.64
N ASP A 96 -5.09 2.52 -17.35
CA ASP A 96 -6.30 1.87 -16.83
C ASP A 96 -6.73 2.50 -15.50
N ALA A 97 -5.76 2.80 -14.60
CA ALA A 97 -6.03 3.46 -13.33
C ALA A 97 -6.63 4.86 -13.51
N VAL A 98 -6.11 5.65 -14.44
CA VAL A 98 -6.65 6.98 -14.80
C VAL A 98 -8.08 6.85 -15.32
N MET A 99 -8.34 5.92 -16.23
CA MET A 99 -9.68 5.71 -16.80
C MET A 99 -10.71 5.27 -15.75
N LEU A 100 -10.27 4.49 -14.75
CA LEU A 100 -11.08 4.06 -13.62
C LEU A 100 -11.18 5.10 -12.49
N LYS A 101 -10.55 6.26 -12.63
CA LYS A 101 -10.51 7.33 -11.60
C LYS A 101 -9.99 6.82 -10.25
N ILE A 102 -9.01 5.93 -10.28
CA ILE A 102 -8.23 5.54 -9.09
C ILE A 102 -7.48 6.78 -8.60
N SER A 103 -7.47 7.02 -7.29
CA SER A 103 -6.96 8.28 -6.74
C SER A 103 -5.45 8.40 -6.82
N GLY A 104 -4.74 7.28 -6.72
CA GLY A 104 -3.29 7.27 -6.71
C GLY A 104 -2.68 5.89 -6.81
N LEU A 105 -1.41 5.86 -7.21
CA LEU A 105 -0.61 4.66 -7.37
C LEU A 105 0.66 4.72 -6.53
N LEU A 106 0.83 3.75 -5.63
CA LEU A 106 2.05 3.55 -4.87
C LEU A 106 2.99 2.61 -5.63
N PHE A 107 4.10 3.15 -6.13
CA PHE A 107 5.11 2.35 -6.82
C PHE A 107 6.06 1.69 -5.83
N ILE A 108 6.12 0.36 -5.89
CA ILE A 108 6.99 -0.45 -5.05
C ILE A 108 7.82 -1.41 -5.88
N GLN A 109 9.02 -1.72 -5.38
CA GLN A 109 9.86 -2.74 -6.01
C GLN A 109 9.12 -4.09 -5.96
N GLY A 110 8.53 -4.41 -4.82
CA GLY A 110 7.90 -5.70 -4.52
C GLY A 110 8.92 -6.80 -4.25
N ASP A 111 8.46 -7.87 -3.59
CA ASP A 111 9.27 -9.01 -3.21
C ASP A 111 9.66 -9.86 -4.42
N LYS A 112 10.50 -10.88 -4.25
CA LYS A 112 10.80 -11.83 -5.33
C LYS A 112 9.57 -12.71 -5.59
N PRO A 113 9.21 -13.04 -6.85
CA PRO A 113 8.14 -13.99 -7.13
C PRO A 113 8.39 -15.32 -6.44
N ALA A 114 7.36 -15.90 -5.84
CA ALA A 114 7.44 -17.19 -5.16
C ALA A 114 7.72 -18.37 -6.14
N PHE A 115 7.59 -18.14 -7.45
CA PHE A 115 7.72 -19.15 -8.51
C PHE A 115 8.97 -18.93 -9.37
N GLU A 116 9.81 -17.94 -9.06
CA GLU A 116 11.07 -17.73 -9.77
C GLU A 116 12.16 -18.65 -9.21
N GLU A 117 12.57 -19.64 -10.02
CA GLU A 117 13.61 -20.61 -9.69
C GLU A 117 15.01 -19.99 -9.60
N SER A 118 15.29 -18.90 -10.33
CA SER A 118 16.61 -18.26 -10.32
C SER A 118 16.70 -17.11 -9.33
N GLU A 119 17.78 -17.02 -8.57
CA GLU A 119 18.10 -15.84 -7.73
C GLU A 119 18.51 -14.60 -8.54
N LYS A 120 18.71 -14.76 -9.86
CA LYS A 120 19.39 -13.77 -10.71
C LYS A 120 18.49 -13.05 -11.71
N ALA A 121 17.17 -13.23 -11.66
CA ALA A 121 16.27 -12.48 -12.53
C ALA A 121 16.42 -10.97 -12.22
N PRO A 122 16.90 -10.14 -13.17
CA PRO A 122 17.08 -8.73 -12.92
C PRO A 122 15.70 -8.08 -12.75
N SER A 123 15.57 -7.21 -11.74
CA SER A 123 14.42 -6.31 -11.64
C SER A 123 14.28 -5.54 -12.96
N LEU A 124 13.13 -5.66 -13.61
CA LEU A 124 12.86 -5.01 -14.89
C LEU A 124 12.75 -3.49 -14.77
N SER A 125 12.31 -2.95 -13.63
CA SER A 125 12.15 -1.50 -13.44
C SER A 125 12.29 -1.07 -11.98
N ASN A 126 13.05 0.00 -11.74
CA ASN A 126 13.15 0.65 -10.43
C ASN A 126 11.96 1.59 -10.21
N PRO A 127 11.27 1.55 -9.05
CA PRO A 127 10.12 2.42 -8.78
C PRO A 127 10.39 3.91 -8.94
N THR A 128 11.58 4.36 -8.54
CA THR A 128 11.96 5.78 -8.61
C THR A 128 12.09 6.25 -10.05
N ASP A 129 12.70 5.41 -10.89
CA ASP A 129 12.88 5.71 -12.32
C ASP A 129 11.53 5.63 -13.06
N VAL A 130 10.66 4.71 -12.66
CA VAL A 130 9.27 4.64 -13.15
C VAL A 130 8.51 5.92 -12.85
N VAL A 131 8.46 6.36 -11.59
CA VAL A 131 7.77 7.61 -11.21
C VAL A 131 8.36 8.79 -11.95
N LYS A 132 9.70 8.90 -12.02
CA LYS A 132 10.36 9.97 -12.75
C LYS A 132 9.97 10.01 -14.23
N LEU A 133 9.90 8.86 -14.90
CA LEU A 133 9.48 8.76 -16.29
C LEU A 133 8.01 9.14 -16.47
N LEU A 134 7.11 8.58 -15.65
CA LEU A 134 5.67 8.86 -15.69
C LEU A 134 5.38 10.36 -15.49
N THR A 135 6.05 10.99 -14.54
CA THR A 135 6.01 12.45 -14.34
C THR A 135 6.53 13.20 -15.58
N SER A 136 7.63 12.76 -16.20
CA SER A 136 8.18 13.44 -17.38
C SER A 136 7.26 13.40 -18.60
N ILE A 137 6.36 12.41 -18.68
CA ILE A 137 5.37 12.27 -19.76
C ILE A 137 3.96 12.76 -19.34
N GLY A 138 3.82 13.35 -18.14
CA GLY A 138 2.62 14.08 -17.73
C GLY A 138 1.54 13.28 -16.98
N PHE A 139 1.82 12.05 -16.54
CA PHE A 139 0.85 11.27 -15.76
C PHE A 139 0.58 11.84 -14.37
N ASP A 140 1.53 12.59 -13.81
CA ASP A 140 1.40 13.31 -12.54
C ASP A 140 0.27 14.35 -12.52
N LYS A 141 -0.19 14.78 -13.71
CA LYS A 141 -1.35 15.68 -13.86
C LYS A 141 -2.70 14.94 -13.88
N LEU A 142 -2.66 13.62 -14.03
CA LEU A 142 -3.84 12.77 -14.23
C LEU A 142 -4.13 11.88 -13.02
N ILE A 143 -3.09 11.46 -12.29
CA ILE A 143 -3.18 10.57 -11.14
C ILE A 143 -2.01 10.81 -10.17
N ASP A 144 -2.25 10.64 -8.87
CA ASP A 144 -1.17 10.71 -7.88
C ASP A 144 -0.16 9.58 -8.10
N LEU A 145 1.12 9.93 -8.17
CA LEU A 145 2.24 8.98 -8.28
C LEU A 145 3.04 9.01 -6.98
N ASP A 146 2.89 7.96 -6.18
CA ASP A 146 3.44 7.86 -4.83
C ASP A 146 4.62 6.87 -4.78
N LEU A 147 5.52 7.06 -3.82
CA LEU A 147 6.64 6.15 -3.57
C LEU A 147 6.66 5.63 -2.14
N SER A 148 7.10 4.39 -1.96
CA SER A 148 7.39 3.88 -0.62
C SER A 148 8.75 4.36 -0.11
N ILE A 149 8.91 4.48 1.20
CA ILE A 149 10.21 4.72 1.87
C ILE A 149 10.36 3.81 3.09
N PRO A 150 11.59 3.44 3.50
CA PRO A 150 11.78 2.73 4.77
C PRO A 150 11.43 3.64 5.95
N ASN A 151 11.15 3.04 7.10
CA ASN A 151 10.94 3.75 8.37
C ASN A 151 12.21 4.48 8.87
N LYS A 152 13.39 4.04 8.41
CA LYS A 152 14.68 4.69 8.69
C LYS A 152 15.53 4.87 7.43
N ILE A 153 15.99 6.08 7.17
CA ILE A 153 16.85 6.39 6.03
C ILE A 153 18.31 6.05 6.36
N SER A 154 18.82 4.95 5.80
CA SER A 154 20.23 4.56 5.92
C SER A 154 21.11 5.07 4.76
N ASN A 155 20.51 5.36 3.60
CA ASN A 155 21.23 5.78 2.40
C ASN A 155 20.66 7.08 1.84
N GLN A 156 21.33 8.20 2.16
CA GLN A 156 20.91 9.54 1.74
C GLN A 156 20.90 9.72 0.21
N LYS A 157 21.81 9.07 -0.52
CA LYS A 157 21.83 9.16 -2.00
C LYS A 157 20.59 8.54 -2.62
N VAL A 158 20.15 7.37 -2.11
CA VAL A 158 18.93 6.69 -2.58
C VAL A 158 17.69 7.50 -2.21
N PHE A 159 17.64 8.03 -0.98
CA PHE A 159 16.55 8.89 -0.55
C PHE A 159 16.43 10.15 -1.42
N GLN A 160 17.54 10.84 -1.68
CA GLN A 160 17.52 12.03 -2.52
C GLN A 160 17.08 11.75 -3.96
N LYS A 161 17.40 10.57 -4.52
CA LYS A 161 16.86 10.14 -5.82
C LYS A 161 15.33 10.01 -5.78
N LYS A 162 14.77 9.45 -4.71
CA LYS A 162 13.30 9.38 -4.53
C LYS A 162 12.68 10.76 -4.46
N VAL A 163 13.24 11.67 -3.65
CA VAL A 163 12.79 13.07 -3.58
C VAL A 163 12.84 13.74 -4.96
N ASN A 164 13.95 13.60 -5.68
CA ASN A 164 14.14 14.21 -7.00
C ASN A 164 13.19 13.67 -8.09
N SER A 165 12.59 12.49 -7.87
CA SER A 165 11.54 11.96 -8.77
C SER A 165 10.19 12.67 -8.60
N LYS A 166 10.07 13.55 -7.60
CA LYS A 166 8.87 14.35 -7.28
C LYS A 166 7.61 13.49 -7.11
N PRO A 167 7.61 12.49 -6.22
CA PRO A 167 6.38 11.77 -5.91
C PRO A 167 5.39 12.72 -5.25
N HIS A 168 4.10 12.44 -5.42
CA HIS A 168 3.04 13.20 -4.79
C HIS A 168 3.05 13.01 -3.26
N LYS A 169 3.16 11.77 -2.77
CA LYS A 169 3.41 11.47 -1.35
C LYS A 169 4.42 10.33 -1.15
N PHE A 170 4.96 10.27 0.06
CA PHE A 170 5.71 9.11 0.56
C PHE A 170 4.85 8.26 1.49
N ILE A 171 4.90 6.95 1.32
CA ILE A 171 4.27 5.98 2.21
C ILE A 171 5.37 5.16 2.90
N THR A 172 5.38 5.09 4.22
CA THR A 172 6.44 4.36 4.92
C THR A 172 6.20 2.84 4.87
N GLN A 173 7.26 2.06 5.07
CA GLN A 173 7.11 0.72 5.68
C GLN A 173 6.53 0.86 7.09
N SER A 174 6.04 -0.25 7.67
CA SER A 174 5.49 -0.23 9.03
C SER A 174 6.49 0.37 10.02
N ILE A 175 6.03 1.38 10.77
CA ILE A 175 6.86 2.09 11.77
C ILE A 175 6.84 1.36 13.11
N ASN A 176 7.93 1.53 13.85
CA ASN A 176 8.08 1.06 15.22
C ASN A 176 7.66 2.12 16.25
N SER A 177 7.96 3.40 15.95
CA SER A 177 7.82 4.49 16.92
C SER A 177 7.34 5.80 16.29
N ILE A 178 6.91 6.73 17.15
CA ILE A 178 6.59 8.09 16.74
C ILE A 178 7.87 8.86 16.33
N GLN A 179 9.02 8.52 16.91
CA GLN A 179 10.28 9.18 16.60
C GLN A 179 10.70 8.94 15.15
N GLU A 180 10.49 7.73 14.61
CA GLU A 180 10.73 7.44 13.19
C GLU A 180 9.91 8.37 12.27
N ILE A 181 8.67 8.69 12.65
CA ILE A 181 7.83 9.63 11.87
C ILE A 181 8.41 11.04 11.94
N ARG A 182 8.77 11.52 13.13
CA ARG A 182 9.31 12.87 13.34
C ARG A 182 10.62 13.06 12.56
N ASP A 183 11.52 12.08 12.64
CA ASP A 183 12.79 12.09 11.90
C ASP A 183 12.56 12.14 10.39
N LEU A 184 11.64 11.32 9.86
CA LEU A 184 11.29 11.33 8.44
C LEU A 184 10.64 12.65 8.01
N LYS A 185 9.74 13.19 8.84
CA LYS A 185 9.05 14.45 8.56
C LYS A 185 10.05 15.60 8.44
N ASP A 186 11.04 15.67 9.33
CA ASP A 186 12.09 16.70 9.26
C ASP A 186 12.94 16.58 8.00
N LEU A 187 13.26 15.35 7.56
CA LEU A 187 13.98 15.12 6.30
C LEU A 187 13.17 15.50 5.06
N ILE A 188 11.85 15.31 5.10
CA ILE A 188 10.97 15.51 3.94
C ILE A 188 10.48 16.96 3.83
N LYS A 189 10.34 17.67 4.97
CA LYS A 189 9.81 19.04 5.07
C LYS A 189 10.37 20.03 4.03
N PRO A 190 11.67 20.05 3.69
CA PRO A 190 12.20 20.99 2.68
C PRO A 190 11.61 20.80 1.27
N ASN A 191 11.06 19.62 0.98
CA ASN A 191 10.58 19.26 -0.36
C ASN A 191 9.06 19.35 -0.49
N ASN A 192 8.34 19.67 0.59
CA ASN A 192 6.88 19.76 0.63
C ASN A 192 6.16 18.50 0.09
N ILE A 193 6.72 17.33 0.37
CA ILE A 193 6.11 16.02 0.02
C ILE A 193 5.34 15.52 1.25
N GLN A 194 4.11 15.08 1.07
CA GLN A 194 3.32 14.53 2.17
C GLN A 194 3.89 13.17 2.62
N LEU A 195 3.86 12.91 3.93
CA LEU A 195 4.24 11.63 4.52
C LEU A 195 2.98 10.91 5.03
N ILE A 196 2.81 9.64 4.68
CA ILE A 196 1.78 8.74 5.22
C ILE A 196 2.47 7.58 5.94
N PRO A 197 2.45 7.55 7.28
CA PRO A 197 2.96 6.43 8.03
C PRO A 197 2.08 5.19 7.85
N CYS A 198 2.71 4.05 7.57
CA CYS A 198 2.09 2.74 7.65
C CYS A 198 2.23 2.20 9.08
N ILE A 199 1.13 1.71 9.64
CA ILE A 199 1.07 1.17 11.00
C ILE A 199 0.39 -0.19 10.96
N MET A 200 1.06 -1.22 11.46
CA MET A 200 0.47 -2.55 11.55
C MET A 200 -0.37 -2.66 12.82
N VAL A 201 -1.57 -3.25 12.71
CA VAL A 201 -2.42 -3.52 13.89
C VAL A 201 -1.77 -4.61 14.75
N PRO A 202 -1.45 -4.33 16.03
CA PRO A 202 -0.96 -5.35 16.96
C PRO A 202 -2.00 -6.46 17.14
N SER A 203 -1.62 -7.69 16.84
CA SER A 203 -2.43 -8.88 17.12
C SER A 203 -1.58 -10.14 17.00
N VAL A 204 -1.99 -11.19 17.72
CA VAL A 204 -1.35 -12.52 17.63
C VAL A 204 -1.26 -13.01 16.18
N LYS A 205 -2.29 -12.75 15.35
CA LYS A 205 -2.29 -13.18 13.94
C LYS A 205 -1.29 -12.38 13.08
N ASN A 206 -0.95 -11.15 13.47
CA ASN A 206 -0.01 -10.30 12.75
C ASN A 206 1.45 -10.48 13.20
N GLU A 207 1.74 -11.14 14.33
CA GLU A 207 3.12 -11.32 14.86
C GLU A 207 4.08 -11.88 13.82
N ARG A 208 3.65 -12.93 13.09
CA ARG A 208 4.47 -13.52 12.03
C ARG A 208 4.76 -12.52 10.90
N ALA A 209 3.79 -11.68 10.55
CA ALA A 209 3.98 -10.66 9.52
C ALA A 209 4.94 -9.56 10.00
N ALA A 210 4.79 -9.10 11.24
CA ALA A 210 5.68 -8.14 11.88
C ALA A 210 7.13 -8.65 11.92
N ALA A 211 7.33 -9.89 12.38
CA ALA A 211 8.65 -10.51 12.48
C ALA A 211 9.35 -10.64 11.11
N MET A 212 8.62 -11.00 10.05
CA MET A 212 9.18 -11.12 8.69
C MET A 212 9.77 -9.80 8.16
N ILE A 213 9.24 -8.65 8.59
CA ILE A 213 9.71 -7.33 8.18
C ILE A 213 10.58 -6.65 9.23
N GLY A 214 10.87 -7.33 10.35
CA GLY A 214 11.63 -6.76 11.46
C GLY A 214 10.93 -5.63 12.20
N LEU A 215 9.59 -5.63 12.22
CA LEU A 215 8.78 -4.65 12.94
C LEU A 215 8.75 -4.98 14.44
N ASP A 216 9.07 -3.99 15.26
CA ASP A 216 8.87 -4.00 16.70
C ASP A 216 7.79 -2.97 17.07
N TRP A 217 6.62 -3.45 17.49
CA TRP A 217 5.50 -2.60 17.88
C TRP A 217 5.37 -2.42 19.40
N SER A 218 6.40 -2.80 20.17
CA SER A 218 6.36 -2.73 21.63
C SER A 218 6.02 -1.33 22.16
N GLU A 219 6.38 -0.28 21.43
CA GLU A 219 6.07 1.10 21.79
C GLU A 219 4.57 1.46 21.72
N TYR A 220 3.78 0.73 20.93
CA TYR A 220 2.36 1.08 20.71
C TYR A 220 1.36 -0.05 20.95
N GLN A 221 1.81 -1.28 21.18
CA GLN A 221 0.90 -2.43 21.33
C GLN A 221 -0.09 -2.26 22.49
N ASP A 222 0.32 -1.64 23.59
CA ASP A 222 -0.50 -1.50 24.80
C ASP A 222 -1.49 -0.32 24.70
N ASN A 223 -1.22 0.68 23.85
CA ASN A 223 -2.08 1.84 23.64
C ASN A 223 -2.17 2.24 22.16
N PHE A 224 -2.65 1.32 21.33
CA PHE A 224 -2.67 1.51 19.89
C PHE A 224 -3.47 2.74 19.45
N LEU A 225 -4.66 2.98 20.04
CA LEU A 225 -5.50 4.13 19.68
C LEU A 225 -4.86 5.47 20.08
N GLY A 226 -4.16 5.50 21.22
CA GLY A 226 -3.39 6.67 21.63
C GLY A 226 -2.28 6.97 20.63
N PHE A 227 -1.54 5.93 20.24
CA PHE A 227 -0.49 6.04 19.23
C PHE A 227 -1.03 6.55 17.89
N LEU A 228 -2.14 6.00 17.38
CA LEU A 228 -2.77 6.51 16.15
C LEU A 228 -3.15 8.00 16.24
N LYS A 229 -3.62 8.47 17.39
CA LYS A 229 -3.94 9.90 17.59
C LYS A 229 -2.68 10.76 17.54
N GLU A 230 -1.59 10.31 18.16
CA GLU A 230 -0.30 11.00 18.14
C GLU A 230 0.27 11.07 16.72
N VAL A 231 0.24 9.96 15.97
CA VAL A 231 0.67 9.95 14.58
C VAL A 231 -0.19 10.87 13.72
N TYR A 232 -1.51 10.86 13.92
CA TYR A 232 -2.41 11.72 13.14
C TYR A 232 -2.12 13.20 13.34
N GLN A 233 -1.74 13.62 14.55
CA GLN A 233 -1.31 15.00 14.84
C GLN A 233 -0.03 15.38 14.09
N GLU A 234 0.81 14.40 13.73
CA GLU A 234 2.04 14.64 12.99
C GLU A 234 1.84 14.64 11.46
N THR A 235 0.92 13.84 10.90
CA THR A 235 0.89 13.58 9.45
C THR A 235 -0.47 13.71 8.74
N ASP A 236 -1.56 13.97 9.46
CA ASP A 236 -2.95 14.10 8.94
C ASP A 236 -3.55 12.88 8.22
N TYR A 237 -2.74 11.88 7.88
CA TYR A 237 -3.15 10.63 7.25
C TYR A 237 -2.34 9.47 7.84
N ILE A 238 -3.02 8.33 7.99
CA ILE A 238 -2.41 7.09 8.48
C ILE A 238 -2.86 5.96 7.57
N LEU A 239 -1.93 5.11 7.15
CA LEU A 239 -2.24 3.84 6.53
C LEU A 239 -2.19 2.73 7.60
N ILE A 240 -3.29 2.03 7.78
CA ILE A 240 -3.38 0.88 8.68
C ILE A 240 -3.32 -0.40 7.85
N THR A 241 -2.45 -1.32 8.26
CA THR A 241 -2.39 -2.68 7.70
C THR A 241 -2.68 -3.73 8.76
N SER A 242 -3.46 -4.74 8.38
CA SER A 242 -3.74 -5.90 9.23
C SER A 242 -3.81 -7.17 8.35
N PRO A 243 -2.65 -7.62 7.84
CA PRO A 243 -2.59 -8.56 6.73
C PRO A 243 -3.21 -9.94 7.05
N ASN A 244 -3.16 -10.36 8.32
CA ASN A 244 -3.64 -11.65 8.78
C ASN A 244 -4.85 -11.55 9.74
N SER A 245 -5.31 -10.34 10.05
CA SER A 245 -6.25 -10.08 11.14
C SER A 245 -7.32 -9.06 10.76
N PHE A 246 -8.17 -9.41 9.80
CA PHE A 246 -9.20 -8.50 9.29
C PHE A 246 -10.12 -7.98 10.41
N ASP A 247 -10.61 -8.86 11.27
CA ASP A 247 -11.56 -8.49 12.33
C ASP A 247 -10.95 -7.52 13.33
N GLU A 248 -9.70 -7.76 13.76
CA GLU A 248 -8.96 -6.87 14.64
C GLU A 248 -8.72 -5.49 14.00
N GLY A 249 -8.45 -5.47 12.68
CA GLY A 249 -8.39 -4.22 11.92
C GLY A 249 -9.72 -3.46 11.90
N ILE A 250 -10.85 -4.16 11.76
CA ILE A 250 -12.18 -3.56 11.83
C ILE A 250 -12.50 -3.06 13.24
N GLU A 251 -12.12 -3.78 14.29
CA GLU A 251 -12.32 -3.33 15.67
C GLU A 251 -11.54 -2.04 15.99
N VAL A 252 -10.35 -1.88 15.40
CA VAL A 252 -9.64 -0.60 15.45
C VAL A 252 -10.44 0.49 14.75
N LEU A 253 -10.89 0.26 13.51
CA LEU A 253 -11.67 1.26 12.75
C LEU A 253 -12.93 1.69 13.50
N LYS A 254 -13.68 0.75 14.10
CA LYS A 254 -14.89 1.02 14.90
C LYS A 254 -14.64 1.95 16.09
N LYS A 255 -13.43 1.92 16.67
CA LYS A 255 -13.06 2.75 17.83
C LYS A 255 -12.51 4.13 17.43
N ILE A 256 -12.25 4.35 16.14
CA ILE A 256 -11.76 5.62 15.59
C ILE A 256 -12.90 6.51 15.08
N VAL A 257 -13.96 5.89 14.56
CA VAL A 257 -15.14 6.55 13.97
C VAL A 257 -16.11 7.04 15.05
#